data_AF-A0A932NPL5-F1
#
_entry.id   AF-A0A932NPL5-F1
#
_cell.length_a   1.000
_cell.length_b   1.000
_cell.length_c   1.000
_cell.angle_alpha   90.00
_cell.angle_beta   90.00
_cell.angle_gamma   90.00
#
_symmetry.space_group_name_H-M   'P 1'
#
loop_
_entity.id
_entity.type
_entity.pdbx_description
1 polymer ?
#
loop_
_entity_poly.entity_id
_entity_poly.type
_entity_poly.pdbx_seq_one_letter_code
_entity_poly.pdbx_strand_id
1 'polypeptide(L)'
;MKTMGLFVLLAVAGAGSASAQGFSREQVKEIIDPNTGAEARAQYFYHYFKLERTPDLKPPAWVDEVLPGMLKRPVWQDPEEGVLNEAQLWQAPVSVLYEFFEHTRKTFPAEFNGSLTPPYVLIKDYEDSRVRFQMALDRLYRARLGDSLGGRGRAVISNFDLILKEMDSVLDALTSQNPELYVQSVMAVAALTQQAYLVLQKAPRGYDPPEDGKKKEEVAAGPLLLKLIGVALLFVAAWSYGALNSAYIWGKFDERIENSKRWAQDFNRQFVAVKVEYMVFGPIVAGFLLGILTFNIWGFILLVTGGFYIGARLPEWVLGYVRYRRGKRVEGQLMDAMILMSNALKSGLDIVQGFELVQRDLVPPISEEFGLVLKNYSLGTSFDKALQGMEERIASRLLSYMIKAVIIQRSVGGNLTKIFDRIVENVREEGKLEEKAQALTAQQRIQSVVVGFMPWAMLVLMWLFQPEVMAAYYFTPLGVLTLVFCAFWMTIGMGIVRKLADIQV
;
A
#
# COMPACT_ATOMS: atom_id res chain seq x y z
N MET A 1 10.24 24.84 -4.99
CA MET A 1 9.56 24.26 -3.81
C MET A 1 10.35 24.58 -2.54
N LYS A 2 10.15 25.80 -2.02
CA LYS A 2 10.37 26.24 -0.64
C LYS A 2 9.40 27.41 -0.50
N THR A 3 8.80 27.58 0.68
CA THR A 3 7.75 28.56 1.05
C THR A 3 6.31 28.23 0.64
N MET A 4 5.69 27.25 1.31
CA MET A 4 4.23 27.23 1.53
C MET A 4 3.94 26.42 2.80
N GLY A 5 4.18 27.05 3.95
CA GLY A 5 4.04 26.40 5.24
C GLY A 5 4.30 27.36 6.37
N LEU A 6 3.47 28.39 6.50
CA LEU A 6 3.32 29.17 7.75
C LEU A 6 2.10 30.10 7.67
N PHE A 7 0.88 29.62 7.94
CA PHE A 7 -0.29 30.50 8.24
C PHE A 7 -1.47 29.72 8.85
N VAL A 8 -1.24 28.90 9.89
CA VAL A 8 -2.35 28.19 10.60
C VAL A 8 -2.31 28.36 12.13
N LEU A 9 -1.52 29.28 12.69
CA LEU A 9 -1.52 29.49 14.15
C LEU A 9 -1.54 30.98 14.51
N LEU A 10 -2.75 31.57 14.49
CA LEU A 10 -3.13 32.74 15.30
C LEU A 10 -4.61 33.09 15.07
N ALA A 11 -5.51 32.57 15.91
CA ALA A 11 -6.80 33.19 16.22
C ALA A 11 -7.55 32.46 17.36
N VAL A 12 -6.95 32.41 18.54
CA VAL A 12 -7.74 32.42 19.80
C VAL A 12 -7.36 33.71 20.52
N ALA A 13 -8.02 34.80 20.13
CA ALA A 13 -8.17 36.04 20.89
C ALA A 13 -8.87 37.08 19.99
N GLY A 14 -10.12 37.43 20.30
CA GLY A 14 -10.80 38.52 19.60
C GLY A 14 -12.31 38.40 19.57
N ALA A 15 -12.95 38.39 20.74
CA ALA A 15 -14.35 38.78 20.83
C ALA A 15 -14.47 40.26 20.42
N GLY A 16 -15.36 40.56 19.46
CA GLY A 16 -15.79 41.93 19.16
C GLY A 16 -15.20 42.54 17.88
N SER A 17 -15.77 42.21 16.73
CA SER A 17 -15.98 43.22 15.67
C SER A 17 -17.18 42.80 14.83
N ALA A 18 -18.13 43.71 14.66
CA ALA A 18 -19.41 43.47 13.98
C ALA A 18 -19.16 42.86 12.59
N SER A 19 -19.61 41.62 12.40
CA SER A 19 -19.43 40.85 11.18
C SER A 19 -20.51 41.19 10.17
N ALA A 20 -20.09 41.40 8.93
CA ALA A 20 -20.97 41.50 7.78
C ALA A 20 -21.56 40.12 7.51
N GLN A 21 -22.65 39.74 8.19
CA GLN A 21 -23.35 38.45 7.99
C GLN A 21 -22.39 37.22 7.93
N GLY A 22 -21.38 37.18 8.82
CA GLY A 22 -20.40 36.09 8.89
C GLY A 22 -19.03 36.37 8.25
N PHE A 23 -18.88 37.41 7.42
CA PHE A 23 -17.58 37.80 6.86
C PHE A 23 -16.74 38.63 7.85
N SER A 24 -15.43 38.37 7.86
CA SER A 24 -14.45 39.24 8.53
C SER A 24 -14.17 40.49 7.70
N ARG A 25 -13.73 41.58 8.34
CA ARG A 25 -13.36 42.83 7.63
C ARG A 25 -12.23 42.63 6.60
N GLU A 26 -11.35 41.66 6.82
CA GLU A 26 -10.28 41.33 5.86
C GLU A 26 -10.83 40.61 4.63
N GLN A 27 -11.75 39.66 4.84
CA GLN A 27 -12.42 38.94 3.75
C GLN A 27 -13.24 39.88 2.86
N VAL A 28 -13.96 40.84 3.46
CA VAL A 28 -14.71 41.85 2.70
C VAL A 28 -13.78 42.72 1.84
N LYS A 29 -12.61 43.09 2.36
CA LYS A 29 -11.61 43.85 1.58
C LYS A 29 -11.05 43.04 0.42
N GLU A 30 -10.79 41.75 0.59
CA GLU A 30 -10.30 40.88 -0.48
C GLU A 30 -11.28 40.75 -1.66
N ILE A 31 -12.57 40.97 -1.41
CA ILE A 31 -13.61 40.95 -2.44
C ILE A 31 -13.73 42.33 -3.14
N ILE A 32 -13.84 43.42 -2.38
CA ILE A 32 -14.31 44.74 -2.89
C ILE A 32 -13.17 45.76 -3.06
N ASP A 33 -11.96 45.51 -2.58
CA ASP A 33 -10.87 46.51 -2.67
C ASP A 33 -10.73 47.04 -4.12
N PRO A 34 -10.88 48.36 -4.36
CA PRO A 34 -10.86 48.95 -5.70
C PRO A 34 -9.60 48.63 -6.51
N ASN A 35 -8.48 48.37 -5.83
CA ASN A 35 -7.20 48.11 -6.50
C ASN A 35 -6.87 46.62 -6.61
N THR A 36 -7.18 45.84 -5.58
CA THR A 36 -6.69 44.45 -5.48
C THR A 36 -7.79 43.39 -5.36
N GLY A 37 -9.03 43.80 -5.15
CA GLY A 37 -10.17 42.93 -4.87
C GLY A 37 -10.58 42.07 -6.07
N ALA A 38 -11.31 40.99 -5.79
CA ALA A 38 -11.83 40.10 -6.82
C ALA A 38 -12.81 40.79 -7.78
N GLU A 39 -13.69 41.66 -7.26
CA GLU A 39 -14.64 42.47 -8.04
C GLU A 39 -13.90 43.39 -9.03
N ALA A 40 -12.90 44.12 -8.55
CA ALA A 40 -12.07 45.01 -9.36
C ALA A 40 -11.30 44.23 -10.44
N ARG A 41 -10.75 43.05 -10.12
CA ARG A 41 -10.03 42.22 -11.10
C ARG A 41 -10.94 41.63 -12.19
N ALA A 42 -12.17 41.24 -11.83
CA ALA A 42 -13.18 40.86 -12.83
C ALA A 42 -13.49 42.05 -13.74
N GLN A 43 -13.69 43.24 -13.17
CA GLN A 43 -13.91 44.46 -13.93
C GLN A 43 -12.72 44.78 -14.87
N TYR A 44 -11.48 44.71 -14.38
CA TYR A 44 -10.29 44.93 -15.20
C TYR A 44 -10.17 43.92 -16.35
N PHE A 45 -10.41 42.64 -16.08
CA PHE A 45 -10.44 41.62 -17.12
C PHE A 45 -11.49 41.96 -18.19
N TYR A 46 -12.71 42.35 -17.80
CA TYR A 46 -13.76 42.74 -18.73
C TYR A 46 -13.36 43.95 -19.61
N HIS A 47 -12.78 45.00 -19.01
CA HIS A 47 -12.36 46.20 -19.73
C HIS A 47 -11.12 46.02 -20.62
N TYR A 48 -10.26 45.03 -20.36
CA TYR A 48 -9.12 44.73 -21.23
C TYR A 48 -9.52 44.38 -22.67
N PHE A 49 -10.72 43.85 -22.87
CA PHE A 49 -11.21 43.41 -24.17
C PHE A 49 -12.14 44.43 -24.88
N LYS A 50 -12.29 45.65 -24.35
CA LYS A 50 -13.04 46.75 -25.02
C LYS A 50 -12.16 47.55 -25.97
N LEU A 51 -12.77 48.06 -27.05
CA LEU A 51 -12.11 48.91 -28.05
C LEU A 51 -11.73 50.29 -27.49
N GLU A 52 -12.62 50.87 -26.69
CA GLU A 52 -12.43 52.14 -25.98
C GLU A 52 -12.13 51.83 -24.51
N ARG A 53 -10.87 52.00 -24.10
CA ARG A 53 -10.43 51.80 -22.72
C ARG A 53 -10.31 53.13 -21.99
N THR A 54 -10.57 53.14 -20.69
CA THR A 54 -10.30 54.30 -19.84
C THR A 54 -8.79 54.59 -19.79
N PRO A 55 -8.34 55.86 -19.80
CA PRO A 55 -6.92 56.23 -19.86
C PRO A 55 -6.05 55.67 -18.71
N ASP A 56 -6.67 55.30 -17.59
CA ASP A 56 -5.98 54.90 -16.36
C ASP A 56 -5.67 53.39 -16.30
N LEU A 57 -6.21 52.58 -17.22
CA LEU A 57 -6.07 51.13 -17.21
C LEU A 57 -4.85 50.67 -18.03
N LYS A 58 -3.84 50.08 -17.38
CA LYS A 58 -2.64 49.54 -18.05
C LYS A 58 -2.75 48.02 -18.28
N PRO A 59 -3.22 47.57 -19.44
CA PRO A 59 -3.24 46.13 -19.76
C PRO A 59 -1.82 45.57 -19.90
N PRO A 60 -1.65 44.24 -19.75
CA PRO A 60 -0.43 43.57 -20.15
C PRO A 60 -0.13 43.80 -21.65
N ALA A 61 1.15 43.98 -22.00
CA ALA A 61 1.58 44.32 -23.37
C ALA A 61 1.03 43.36 -24.46
N TRP A 62 0.87 42.07 -24.14
CA TRP A 62 0.33 41.09 -25.08
C TRP A 62 -1.14 41.34 -25.45
N VAL A 63 -1.93 41.97 -24.57
CA VAL A 63 -3.35 42.23 -24.84
C VAL A 63 -3.47 43.22 -25.99
N ASP A 64 -2.60 44.23 -26.04
CA ASP A 64 -2.61 45.24 -27.11
C ASP A 64 -2.19 44.66 -28.46
N GLU A 65 -1.34 43.64 -28.46
CA GLU A 65 -0.91 42.92 -29.66
C GLU A 65 -2.01 42.01 -30.23
N VAL A 66 -2.78 41.35 -29.36
CA VAL A 66 -3.74 40.30 -29.77
C VAL A 66 -5.17 40.82 -29.93
N LEU A 67 -5.55 41.87 -29.21
CA LEU A 67 -6.92 42.41 -29.17
C LEU A 67 -7.48 42.81 -30.56
N PRO A 68 -6.74 43.49 -31.45
CA PRO A 68 -7.24 43.82 -32.78
C PRO A 68 -7.57 42.59 -33.64
N GLY A 69 -6.88 41.46 -33.40
CA GLY A 69 -7.16 40.18 -34.04
C GLY A 69 -8.41 39.50 -33.48
N MET A 70 -8.57 39.52 -32.16
CA MET A 70 -9.73 38.94 -31.46
C MET A 70 -11.04 39.63 -31.85
N LEU A 71 -11.02 40.95 -32.02
CA LEU A 71 -12.22 41.74 -32.38
C LEU A 71 -12.66 41.52 -33.82
N LYS A 72 -11.73 41.20 -34.73
CA LYS A 72 -12.02 40.95 -36.15
C LYS A 72 -12.49 39.52 -36.42
N ARG A 73 -12.25 38.59 -35.50
CA ARG A 73 -12.57 37.17 -35.68
C ARG A 73 -13.99 36.87 -35.19
N PRO A 74 -14.94 36.55 -36.10
CA PRO A 74 -16.23 36.02 -35.69
C PRO A 74 -16.06 34.57 -35.22
N VAL A 75 -16.51 34.27 -34.00
CA VAL A 75 -16.28 32.95 -33.39
C VAL A 75 -17.58 32.24 -33.05
N TRP A 76 -18.62 32.99 -32.67
CA TRP A 76 -19.89 32.42 -32.24
C TRP A 76 -21.06 33.17 -32.88
N GLN A 77 -22.14 32.46 -33.21
CA GLN A 77 -23.37 33.06 -33.71
C GLN A 77 -24.50 32.71 -32.74
N ASP A 78 -25.04 33.73 -32.09
CA ASP A 78 -26.20 33.61 -31.22
C ASP A 78 -27.48 34.00 -32.00
N PRO A 79 -28.57 33.23 -31.89
CA PRO A 79 -29.85 33.58 -32.51
C PRO A 79 -30.40 34.96 -32.10
N GLU A 80 -30.07 35.44 -30.90
CA GLU A 80 -30.60 36.70 -30.36
C GLU A 80 -29.59 37.87 -30.44
N GLU A 81 -28.29 37.59 -30.23
CA GLU A 81 -27.23 38.63 -30.16
C GLU A 81 -26.41 38.79 -31.46
N GLY A 82 -26.64 37.93 -32.46
CA GLY A 82 -25.91 37.96 -33.73
C GLY A 82 -24.52 37.32 -33.66
N VAL A 83 -23.59 37.78 -34.49
CA VAL A 83 -22.23 37.20 -34.57
C VAL A 83 -21.31 37.85 -33.53
N LEU A 84 -20.93 37.08 -32.51
CA LEU A 84 -20.02 37.49 -31.46
C LEU A 84 -18.56 37.28 -31.87
N ASN A 85 -17.73 38.27 -31.55
CA ASN A 85 -16.29 38.20 -31.74
C ASN A 85 -15.58 37.49 -30.57
N GLU A 86 -14.32 37.11 -30.78
CA GLU A 86 -13.54 36.37 -29.78
C GLU A 86 -13.41 37.13 -28.45
N ALA A 87 -13.23 38.45 -28.51
CA ALA A 87 -13.13 39.32 -27.34
C ALA A 87 -14.42 39.39 -26.52
N GLN A 88 -15.58 39.48 -27.18
CA GLN A 88 -16.90 39.47 -26.56
C GLN A 88 -17.20 38.13 -25.89
N LEU A 89 -16.74 37.02 -26.49
CA LEU A 89 -16.93 35.69 -25.90
C LEU A 89 -16.17 35.53 -24.57
N TRP A 90 -14.98 36.15 -24.45
CA TRP A 90 -14.22 36.19 -23.19
C TRP A 90 -14.75 37.19 -22.17
N GLN A 91 -15.51 38.21 -22.61
CA GLN A 91 -16.15 39.17 -21.71
C GLN A 91 -17.35 38.56 -20.97
N ALA A 92 -18.12 37.71 -21.63
CA ALA A 92 -19.35 37.12 -21.09
C ALA A 92 -19.20 36.41 -19.73
N PRO A 93 -18.23 35.49 -19.51
CA PRO A 93 -18.09 34.86 -18.20
C PRO A 93 -17.67 35.87 -17.12
N VAL A 94 -16.86 36.86 -17.47
CA VAL A 94 -16.33 37.81 -16.50
C VAL A 94 -17.33 38.90 -16.13
N SER A 95 -18.21 39.30 -17.04
CA SER A 95 -19.33 40.18 -16.69
C SER A 95 -20.26 39.49 -15.68
N VAL A 96 -20.48 38.19 -15.83
CA VAL A 96 -21.28 37.42 -14.86
C VAL A 96 -20.56 37.31 -13.51
N LEU A 97 -19.24 37.16 -13.46
CA LEU A 97 -18.49 37.21 -12.20
C LEU A 97 -18.57 38.57 -11.53
N TYR A 98 -18.55 39.65 -12.31
CA TYR A 98 -18.73 41.00 -11.78
C TYR A 98 -20.13 41.16 -11.16
N GLU A 99 -21.19 40.74 -11.87
CA GLU A 99 -22.55 40.75 -11.35
C GLU A 99 -22.68 39.88 -10.08
N PHE A 100 -22.06 38.70 -10.06
CA PHE A 100 -22.00 37.83 -8.88
C PHE A 100 -21.45 38.58 -7.66
N PHE A 101 -20.31 39.26 -7.80
CA PHE A 101 -19.74 40.05 -6.70
C PHE A 101 -20.59 41.26 -6.34
N GLU A 102 -21.32 41.86 -7.29
CA GLU A 102 -22.27 42.93 -7.01
C GLU A 102 -23.45 42.41 -6.17
N HIS A 103 -23.98 41.22 -6.46
CA HIS A 103 -24.98 40.56 -5.62
C HIS A 103 -24.42 40.24 -4.24
N THR A 104 -23.20 39.71 -4.15
CA THR A 104 -22.50 39.51 -2.87
C THR A 104 -22.34 40.84 -2.12
N ARG A 105 -22.06 41.94 -2.82
CA ARG A 105 -21.87 43.26 -2.19
C ARG A 105 -23.12 43.74 -1.46
N LYS A 106 -24.31 43.40 -1.94
CA LYS A 106 -25.59 43.71 -1.28
C LYS A 106 -25.69 43.09 0.12
N THR A 107 -24.96 42.01 0.41
CA THR A 107 -24.93 41.36 1.73
C THR A 107 -24.06 42.11 2.75
N PHE A 108 -23.19 43.02 2.30
CA PHE A 108 -22.28 43.75 3.18
C PHE A 108 -22.92 45.01 3.80
N PRO A 109 -22.31 45.54 4.88
CA PRO A 109 -22.68 46.82 5.49
C PRO A 109 -22.60 48.00 4.53
N ALA A 110 -23.35 49.07 4.85
CA ALA A 110 -23.30 50.33 4.11
C ALA A 110 -21.88 50.94 4.04
N GLU A 111 -20.99 50.63 4.99
CA GLU A 111 -19.56 51.00 4.97
C GLU A 111 -18.84 50.53 3.68
N PHE A 112 -19.30 49.43 3.08
CA PHE A 112 -18.75 48.83 1.87
C PHE A 112 -19.70 48.97 0.66
N ASN A 113 -20.61 49.96 0.71
CA ASN A 113 -21.60 50.21 -0.33
C ASN A 113 -22.55 49.01 -0.57
N GLY A 114 -22.93 48.32 0.51
CA GLY A 114 -23.90 47.24 0.55
C GLY A 114 -25.20 47.62 1.28
N SER A 115 -26.22 46.76 1.17
CA SER A 115 -27.58 46.99 1.69
C SER A 115 -27.96 46.09 2.87
N LEU A 116 -27.01 45.32 3.42
CA LEU A 116 -27.24 44.30 4.46
C LEU A 116 -28.38 43.31 4.13
N THR A 117 -28.56 43.03 2.84
CA THR A 117 -29.59 42.08 2.38
C THR A 117 -29.23 40.68 2.85
N PRO A 118 -30.14 39.91 3.48
CA PRO A 118 -29.84 38.55 3.90
C PRO A 118 -29.52 37.63 2.71
N PRO A 119 -28.54 36.71 2.80
CA PRO A 119 -28.04 35.98 1.63
C PRO A 119 -29.08 35.04 1.01
N TYR A 120 -29.99 34.49 1.82
CA TYR A 120 -31.06 33.60 1.36
C TYR A 120 -32.08 34.29 0.44
N VAL A 121 -32.18 35.63 0.48
CA VAL A 121 -33.06 36.40 -0.42
C VAL A 121 -32.46 36.45 -1.83
N LEU A 122 -31.14 36.30 -1.94
CA LEU A 122 -30.38 36.39 -3.19
C LEU A 122 -30.18 35.03 -3.88
N ILE A 123 -30.81 33.95 -3.41
CA ILE A 123 -30.67 32.60 -4.01
C ILE A 123 -30.92 32.64 -5.52
N LYS A 124 -31.99 33.33 -5.94
CA LYS A 124 -32.35 33.45 -7.36
C LYS A 124 -31.30 34.22 -8.16
N ASP A 125 -30.73 35.27 -7.59
CA ASP A 125 -29.68 36.07 -8.23
C ASP A 125 -28.39 35.26 -8.42
N TYR A 126 -28.03 34.46 -7.41
CA TYR A 126 -26.88 33.55 -7.46
C TYR A 126 -27.10 32.40 -8.43
N GLU A 127 -28.31 31.84 -8.48
CA GLU A 127 -28.69 30.76 -9.41
C GLU A 127 -28.61 31.25 -10.86
N ASP A 128 -29.14 32.44 -11.12
CA ASP A 128 -29.07 33.07 -12.43
C ASP A 128 -27.63 33.39 -12.84
N SER A 129 -26.81 33.95 -11.93
CA SER A 129 -25.38 34.17 -12.16
C SER A 129 -24.67 32.85 -12.50
N ARG A 130 -24.93 31.77 -11.76
CA ARG A 130 -24.32 30.46 -11.97
C ARG A 130 -24.72 29.87 -13.33
N VAL A 131 -25.99 29.94 -13.70
CA VAL A 131 -26.50 29.42 -14.98
C VAL A 131 -25.94 30.23 -16.16
N ARG A 132 -25.94 31.57 -16.08
CA ARG A 132 -25.34 32.44 -17.11
C ARG A 132 -23.83 32.21 -17.24
N PHE A 133 -23.14 31.98 -16.13
CA PHE A 133 -21.71 31.65 -16.13
C PHE A 133 -21.44 30.30 -16.81
N GLN A 134 -22.23 29.27 -16.51
CA GLN A 134 -22.14 27.97 -17.19
C GLN A 134 -22.38 28.11 -18.70
N MET A 135 -23.42 28.85 -19.11
CA MET A 135 -23.71 29.08 -20.52
C MET A 135 -22.55 29.80 -21.23
N ALA A 136 -21.94 30.80 -20.58
CA ALA A 136 -20.77 31.48 -21.10
C ALA A 136 -19.55 30.55 -21.24
N LEU A 137 -19.33 29.65 -20.27
CA LEU A 137 -18.26 28.65 -20.34
C LEU A 137 -18.47 27.62 -21.45
N ASP A 138 -19.69 27.12 -21.60
CA ASP A 138 -20.04 26.18 -22.67
C ASP A 138 -19.78 26.80 -24.05
N ARG A 139 -20.08 28.10 -24.22
CA ARG A 139 -19.75 28.86 -25.45
C ARG A 139 -18.23 28.89 -25.70
N LEU A 140 -17.41 29.15 -24.68
CA LEU A 140 -15.94 29.14 -24.79
C LEU A 140 -15.40 27.77 -25.22
N TYR A 141 -15.94 26.69 -24.66
CA TYR A 141 -15.54 25.32 -25.01
C TYR A 141 -15.91 24.95 -26.45
N ARG A 142 -17.16 25.23 -26.85
CA ARG A 142 -17.63 24.92 -28.21
C ARG A 142 -16.88 25.72 -29.27
N ALA A 143 -16.50 26.96 -28.94
CA ALA A 143 -15.65 27.81 -29.76
C ALA A 143 -14.18 27.37 -29.83
N ARG A 144 -13.77 26.36 -29.06
CA ARG A 144 -12.39 25.83 -28.98
C ARG A 144 -11.34 26.90 -28.69
N LEU A 145 -11.65 27.88 -27.84
CA LEU A 145 -10.76 29.00 -27.51
C LEU A 145 -9.64 28.64 -26.50
N GLY A 146 -9.27 27.36 -26.38
CA GLY A 146 -8.20 26.94 -25.48
C GLY A 146 -6.84 27.59 -25.81
N ASP A 147 -6.54 27.76 -27.09
CA ASP A 147 -5.27 28.34 -27.55
C ASP A 147 -5.33 29.88 -27.72
N SER A 148 -6.48 30.48 -27.37
CA SER A 148 -6.69 31.94 -27.32
C SER A 148 -5.89 32.60 -26.18
N LEU A 149 -5.93 33.93 -26.09
CA LEU A 149 -5.24 34.75 -25.08
C LEU A 149 -3.71 34.55 -25.10
N GLY A 150 -3.15 34.33 -26.30
CA GLY A 150 -1.75 34.00 -26.50
C GLY A 150 -1.35 32.69 -25.81
N GLY A 151 -2.18 31.64 -25.90
CA GLY A 151 -1.90 30.33 -25.27
C GLY A 151 -2.28 30.23 -23.79
N ARG A 152 -3.03 31.21 -23.25
CA ARG A 152 -3.48 31.21 -21.85
C ARG A 152 -4.93 30.73 -21.68
N GLY A 153 -5.68 30.62 -22.77
CA GLY A 153 -7.12 30.27 -22.75
C GLY A 153 -7.43 29.03 -21.92
N ARG A 154 -6.70 27.92 -22.10
CA ARG A 154 -6.90 26.68 -21.32
C ARG A 154 -6.73 26.88 -19.81
N ALA A 155 -5.74 27.66 -19.40
CA ALA A 155 -5.49 27.93 -17.98
C ALA A 155 -6.56 28.84 -17.38
N VAL A 156 -7.09 29.79 -18.15
CA VAL A 156 -8.20 30.65 -17.72
C VAL A 156 -9.50 29.83 -17.62
N ILE A 157 -9.82 29.02 -18.64
CA ILE A 157 -11.00 28.14 -18.63
C ILE A 157 -10.96 27.19 -17.44
N SER A 158 -9.81 26.59 -17.13
CA SER A 158 -9.68 25.71 -15.97
C SER A 158 -9.96 26.42 -14.64
N ASN A 159 -9.60 27.70 -14.49
CA ASN A 159 -9.96 28.46 -13.29
C ASN A 159 -11.46 28.77 -13.28
N PHE A 160 -12.06 29.05 -14.45
CA PHE A 160 -13.50 29.25 -14.55
C PHE A 160 -14.29 27.97 -14.22
N ASP A 161 -13.83 26.77 -14.59
CA ASP A 161 -14.49 25.52 -14.20
C ASP A 161 -14.52 25.34 -12.67
N LEU A 162 -13.42 25.67 -12.00
CA LEU A 162 -13.34 25.66 -10.54
C LEU A 162 -14.28 26.71 -9.94
N ILE A 163 -14.38 27.90 -10.55
CA ILE A 163 -15.32 28.93 -10.10
C ILE A 163 -16.76 28.45 -10.24
N LEU A 164 -17.13 27.84 -11.37
CA LEU A 164 -18.48 27.31 -11.58
C LEU A 164 -18.83 26.27 -10.49
N LYS A 165 -17.89 25.40 -10.15
CA LYS A 165 -18.05 24.43 -9.07
C LYS A 165 -18.24 25.10 -7.71
N GLU A 166 -17.50 26.17 -7.42
CA GLU A 166 -17.69 26.90 -6.16
C GLU A 166 -18.99 27.72 -6.14
N MET A 167 -19.49 28.18 -7.29
CA MET A 167 -20.82 28.79 -7.38
C MET A 167 -21.94 27.78 -7.05
N ASP A 168 -21.77 26.50 -7.40
CA ASP A 168 -22.66 25.41 -6.93
C ASP A 168 -22.58 25.27 -5.41
N SER A 169 -21.37 25.29 -4.83
CA SER A 169 -21.17 25.27 -3.37
C SER A 169 -21.84 26.46 -2.66
N VAL A 170 -21.88 27.65 -3.28
CA VAL A 170 -22.59 28.83 -2.74
C VAL A 170 -24.10 28.56 -2.68
N LEU A 171 -24.69 28.00 -3.73
CA LEU A 171 -26.12 27.68 -3.75
C LEU A 171 -26.48 26.60 -2.74
N ASP A 172 -25.64 25.57 -2.61
CA ASP A 172 -25.78 24.52 -1.60
C ASP A 172 -25.71 25.09 -0.18
N ALA A 173 -24.80 26.05 0.06
CA ALA A 173 -24.69 26.72 1.35
C ALA A 173 -25.94 27.57 1.69
N LEU A 174 -26.50 28.26 0.69
CA LEU A 174 -27.68 29.09 0.87
C LEU A 174 -28.95 28.25 1.10
N THR A 175 -29.10 27.14 0.38
CA THR A 175 -30.24 26.22 0.55
C THR A 175 -30.17 25.45 1.86
N SER A 176 -28.96 25.05 2.30
CA SER A 176 -28.72 24.41 3.60
C SER A 176 -28.69 25.38 4.79
N GLN A 177 -28.82 26.68 4.54
CA GLN A 177 -28.76 27.76 5.54
C GLN A 177 -27.48 27.74 6.40
N ASN A 178 -26.36 27.33 5.82
CA ASN A 178 -25.07 27.24 6.52
C ASN A 178 -24.22 28.50 6.26
N PRO A 179 -24.12 29.44 7.23
CA PRO A 179 -23.43 30.71 7.02
C PRO A 179 -21.91 30.55 6.86
N GLU A 180 -21.29 29.55 7.51
CA GLU A 180 -19.84 29.33 7.39
C GLU A 180 -19.47 28.81 5.99
N LEU A 181 -20.25 27.87 5.47
CA LEU A 181 -20.06 27.32 4.13
C LEU A 181 -20.29 28.38 3.06
N TYR A 182 -21.24 29.29 3.28
CA TYR A 182 -21.51 30.42 2.37
C TYR A 182 -20.31 31.37 2.30
N VAL A 183 -19.75 31.76 3.45
CA VAL A 183 -18.55 32.61 3.48
C VAL A 183 -17.37 31.92 2.81
N GLN A 184 -17.13 30.63 3.07
CA GLN A 184 -16.02 29.89 2.47
C GLN A 184 -16.13 29.77 0.94
N SER A 185 -17.33 29.43 0.44
CA SER A 185 -17.56 29.27 -1.00
C SER A 185 -17.48 30.59 -1.76
N VAL A 186 -18.03 31.69 -1.22
CA VAL A 186 -17.87 33.03 -1.81
C VAL A 186 -16.40 33.46 -1.83
N MET A 187 -15.64 33.20 -0.76
CA MET A 187 -14.20 33.48 -0.73
C MET A 187 -13.41 32.62 -1.71
N ALA A 188 -13.81 31.37 -1.94
CA ALA A 188 -13.19 30.51 -2.94
C ALA A 188 -13.42 31.05 -4.36
N VAL A 189 -14.65 31.50 -4.68
CA VAL A 189 -14.96 32.18 -5.95
C VAL A 189 -14.10 33.45 -6.12
N ALA A 190 -13.94 34.24 -5.06
CA ALA A 190 -13.08 35.43 -5.05
C ALA A 190 -11.61 35.08 -5.34
N ALA A 191 -11.05 34.11 -4.62
CA ALA A 191 -9.66 33.69 -4.78
C ALA A 191 -9.39 33.10 -6.17
N LEU A 192 -10.29 32.29 -6.72
CA LEU A 192 -10.15 31.72 -8.05
C LEU A 192 -10.28 32.79 -9.15
N THR A 193 -11.16 33.79 -8.97
CA THR A 193 -11.26 34.95 -9.88
C THR A 193 -9.94 35.72 -9.90
N GLN A 194 -9.35 35.93 -8.72
CA GLN A 194 -8.03 36.54 -8.61
C GLN A 194 -6.94 35.71 -9.32
N GLN A 195 -6.98 34.38 -9.22
CA GLN A 195 -6.05 33.48 -9.92
C GLN A 195 -6.23 33.53 -11.44
N ALA A 196 -7.46 33.54 -11.93
CA ALA A 196 -7.77 33.68 -13.35
C ALA A 196 -7.19 34.99 -13.93
N TYR A 197 -7.32 36.09 -13.20
CA TYR A 197 -6.70 37.36 -13.55
C TYR A 197 -5.16 37.29 -13.56
N LEU A 198 -4.55 36.66 -12.55
CA LEU A 198 -3.09 36.50 -12.49
C LEU A 198 -2.53 35.66 -13.65
N VAL A 199 -3.31 34.72 -14.19
CA VAL A 199 -2.92 33.96 -15.39
C VAL A 199 -2.72 34.91 -16.59
N LEU A 200 -3.53 35.96 -16.74
CA LEU A 200 -3.35 36.96 -17.79
C LEU A 200 -2.04 37.75 -17.66
N GLN A 201 -1.52 37.90 -16.44
CA GLN A 201 -0.28 38.64 -16.21
C GLN A 201 0.98 37.78 -16.40
N LYS A 202 0.84 36.45 -16.40
CA LYS A 202 1.97 35.53 -16.59
C LYS A 202 2.37 35.45 -18.06
N ALA A 203 3.65 35.14 -18.31
CA ALA A 203 4.14 34.80 -19.64
C ALA A 203 3.34 33.63 -20.22
N PRO A 204 3.12 33.57 -21.55
CA PRO A 204 2.36 32.50 -22.17
C PRO A 204 3.07 31.18 -21.85
N ARG A 205 2.33 30.13 -21.46
CA ARG A 205 2.91 28.79 -21.40
C ARG A 205 3.21 28.41 -22.85
N GLY A 206 4.46 28.52 -23.26
CA GLY A 206 4.92 27.91 -24.49
C GLY A 206 4.51 26.44 -24.45
N TYR A 207 3.87 25.98 -25.52
CA TYR A 207 3.91 24.57 -25.84
C TYR A 207 5.35 24.31 -26.25
N ASP A 208 6.19 23.82 -25.33
CA ASP A 208 7.39 23.10 -25.75
C ASP A 208 6.87 21.83 -26.44
N PRO A 209 7.03 21.70 -27.77
CA PRO A 209 6.71 20.44 -28.42
C PRO A 209 7.54 19.35 -27.73
N PRO A 210 7.04 18.11 -27.59
CA PRO A 210 7.96 17.00 -27.40
C PRO A 210 8.93 17.10 -28.59
N GLU A 211 10.23 17.29 -28.31
CA GLU A 211 11.23 17.61 -29.33
C GLU A 211 10.99 16.72 -30.55
N ASP A 212 10.58 17.36 -31.65
CA ASP A 212 10.41 16.73 -32.94
C ASP A 212 11.72 15.98 -33.22
N GLY A 213 11.62 14.68 -33.50
CA GLY A 213 12.68 13.66 -33.36
C GLY A 213 13.95 13.86 -34.20
N LYS A 214 14.64 14.99 -33.99
CA LYS A 214 15.91 15.43 -34.59
C LYS A 214 16.75 16.29 -33.64
N LYS A 215 16.52 16.19 -32.34
CA LYS A 215 17.63 15.92 -31.43
C LYS A 215 17.48 14.48 -30.98
N LYS A 216 18.13 13.59 -31.74
CA LYS A 216 18.69 12.40 -31.10
C LYS A 216 19.45 12.94 -29.90
N GLU A 217 18.94 12.64 -28.72
CA GLU A 217 19.75 12.15 -27.62
C GLU A 217 21.22 11.98 -28.07
N GLU A 218 22.03 13.01 -27.87
CA GLU A 218 23.22 12.79 -27.06
C GLU A 218 22.69 12.34 -25.68
N VAL A 219 22.15 11.11 -25.63
CA VAL A 219 22.32 10.25 -24.48
C VAL A 219 23.82 10.17 -24.43
N ALA A 220 24.38 11.05 -23.59
CA ALA A 220 25.76 10.99 -23.23
C ALA A 220 26.04 9.50 -23.00
N ALA A 221 27.10 9.00 -23.63
CA ALA A 221 27.60 7.69 -23.30
C ALA A 221 27.73 7.56 -21.76
N GLY A 222 27.87 8.68 -21.02
CA GLY A 222 27.55 8.91 -19.60
C GLY A 222 26.61 7.90 -18.92
N PRO A 223 25.27 8.08 -18.87
CA PRO A 223 24.38 7.18 -18.11
C PRO A 223 24.34 5.72 -18.59
N LEU A 224 24.60 5.43 -19.86
CA LEU A 224 24.61 4.05 -20.37
C LEU A 224 25.94 3.34 -20.07
N LEU A 225 27.08 4.04 -20.19
CA LEU A 225 28.39 3.63 -19.71
C LEU A 225 28.39 3.54 -18.19
N LEU A 226 27.74 4.44 -17.44
CA LEU A 226 27.68 4.34 -15.98
C LEU A 226 26.87 3.11 -15.54
N LYS A 227 25.80 2.78 -16.27
CA LYS A 227 25.04 1.54 -16.08
C LYS A 227 25.87 0.30 -16.46
N LEU A 228 26.57 0.32 -17.59
CA LEU A 228 27.45 -0.78 -18.01
C LEU A 228 28.66 -0.95 -17.09
N ILE A 229 29.26 0.13 -16.61
CA ILE A 229 30.35 0.16 -15.62
C ILE A 229 29.83 -0.32 -14.27
N GLY A 230 28.63 0.08 -13.85
CA GLY A 230 27.99 -0.44 -12.64
C GLY A 230 27.73 -1.94 -12.72
N VAL A 231 27.24 -2.44 -13.87
CA VAL A 231 27.05 -3.87 -14.12
C VAL A 231 28.39 -4.61 -14.17
N ALA A 232 29.41 -4.03 -14.82
CA ALA A 232 30.75 -4.61 -14.89
C ALA A 232 31.44 -4.63 -13.51
N LEU A 233 31.29 -3.59 -12.69
CA LEU A 233 31.81 -3.56 -11.32
C LEU A 233 31.10 -4.56 -10.41
N LEU A 234 29.79 -4.75 -10.55
CA LEU A 234 29.07 -5.78 -9.82
C LEU A 234 29.45 -7.19 -10.29
N PHE A 235 29.68 -7.38 -11.58
CA PHE A 235 30.18 -8.63 -12.13
C PHE A 235 31.60 -8.93 -11.62
N VAL A 236 32.49 -7.93 -11.61
CA VAL A 236 33.85 -8.05 -11.08
C VAL A 236 33.85 -8.24 -9.55
N ALA A 237 32.94 -7.60 -8.81
CA ALA A 237 32.79 -7.81 -7.37
C ALA A 237 32.25 -9.22 -7.06
N ALA A 238 31.24 -9.69 -7.81
CA ALA A 238 30.71 -11.05 -7.68
C ALA A 238 31.73 -12.12 -8.10
N TRP A 239 32.48 -11.86 -9.18
CA TRP A 239 33.56 -12.73 -9.65
C TRP A 239 34.75 -12.73 -8.68
N SER A 240 35.13 -11.58 -8.15
CA SER A 240 36.18 -11.43 -7.13
C SER A 240 35.81 -12.13 -5.83
N TYR A 241 34.57 -11.96 -5.35
CA TYR A 241 34.06 -12.68 -4.19
C TYR A 241 34.00 -14.20 -4.44
N GLY A 242 33.55 -14.61 -5.62
CA GLY A 242 33.53 -16.01 -6.05
C GLY A 242 34.92 -16.63 -6.21
N ALA A 243 35.91 -15.86 -6.68
CA ALA A 243 37.29 -16.31 -6.89
C ALA A 243 38.07 -16.39 -5.58
N LEU A 244 37.96 -15.37 -4.71
CA LEU A 244 38.59 -15.34 -3.38
C LEU A 244 38.01 -16.39 -2.44
N ASN A 245 36.72 -16.71 -2.57
CA ASN A 245 36.03 -17.70 -1.74
C ASN A 245 35.78 -19.02 -2.49
N SER A 246 36.50 -19.27 -3.59
CA SER A 246 36.29 -20.43 -4.47
C SER A 246 36.43 -21.76 -3.75
N ALA A 247 37.43 -21.93 -2.90
CA ALA A 247 37.60 -23.15 -2.09
C ALA A 247 36.42 -23.40 -1.11
N TYR A 248 35.83 -22.33 -0.56
CA TYR A 248 34.66 -22.43 0.33
C TYR A 248 33.36 -22.71 -0.44
N ILE A 249 33.18 -22.07 -1.61
CA ILE A 249 32.00 -22.24 -2.47
C ILE A 249 31.97 -23.63 -3.10
N TRP A 250 33.10 -24.10 -3.66
CA TRP A 250 33.22 -25.44 -4.22
C TRP A 250 33.10 -26.53 -3.14
N GLY A 251 33.69 -26.32 -1.94
CA GLY A 251 33.49 -27.24 -0.81
C GLY A 251 32.04 -27.37 -0.35
N LYS A 252 31.28 -26.26 -0.27
CA LYS A 252 29.84 -26.30 0.02
C LYS A 252 28.99 -26.85 -1.12
N PHE A 253 29.43 -26.69 -2.36
CA PHE A 253 28.74 -27.22 -3.53
C PHE A 253 28.88 -28.75 -3.59
N ASP A 254 30.09 -29.27 -3.36
CA ASP A 254 30.35 -30.71 -3.27
C ASP A 254 29.61 -31.35 -2.09
N GLU A 255 29.61 -30.70 -0.91
CA GLU A 255 28.83 -31.14 0.25
C GLU A 255 27.31 -31.12 -0.04
N ARG A 256 26.82 -30.17 -0.85
CA ARG A 256 25.40 -30.14 -1.28
C ARG A 256 25.07 -31.19 -2.33
N ILE A 257 25.97 -31.51 -3.25
CA ILE A 257 25.79 -32.62 -4.19
C ILE A 257 25.74 -33.93 -3.41
N GLU A 258 26.60 -34.12 -2.41
CA GLU A 258 26.58 -35.31 -1.56
C GLU A 258 25.32 -35.39 -0.70
N ASN A 259 24.88 -34.26 -0.11
CA ASN A 259 23.62 -34.18 0.62
C ASN A 259 22.40 -34.40 -0.27
N SER A 260 22.43 -34.01 -1.55
CA SER A 260 21.34 -34.29 -2.49
C SER A 260 21.15 -35.79 -2.73
N LYS A 261 22.24 -36.57 -2.74
CA LYS A 261 22.20 -38.03 -2.81
C LYS A 261 21.63 -38.63 -1.52
N ARG A 262 21.98 -38.08 -0.35
CA ARG A 262 21.37 -38.45 0.95
C ARG A 262 19.87 -38.09 0.99
N TRP A 263 19.47 -36.93 0.47
CA TRP A 263 18.06 -36.53 0.39
C TRP A 263 17.28 -37.46 -0.52
N ALA A 264 17.82 -37.85 -1.67
CA ALA A 264 17.17 -38.82 -2.55
C ALA A 264 16.93 -40.17 -1.83
N GLN A 265 17.90 -40.62 -1.03
CA GLN A 265 17.75 -41.82 -0.20
C GLN A 265 16.74 -41.63 0.95
N ASP A 266 16.74 -40.48 1.62
CA ASP A 266 15.83 -40.17 2.73
C ASP A 266 14.39 -39.91 2.29
N PHE A 267 14.17 -39.30 1.12
CA PHE A 267 12.84 -39.16 0.50
C PHE A 267 12.27 -40.52 0.11
N ASN A 268 13.11 -41.40 -0.46
CA ASN A 268 12.72 -42.76 -0.82
C ASN A 268 12.39 -43.61 0.44
N ARG A 269 13.12 -43.40 1.54
CA ARG A 269 12.80 -44.00 2.86
C ARG A 269 11.48 -43.51 3.46
N GLN A 270 10.97 -42.35 3.04
CA GLN A 270 9.71 -41.77 3.55
C GLN A 270 8.49 -42.04 2.68
N PHE A 271 8.59 -42.90 1.66
CA PHE A 271 7.52 -43.25 0.72
C PHE A 271 6.94 -42.06 -0.08
N VAL A 272 7.68 -40.94 -0.19
CA VAL A 272 7.30 -39.80 -1.02
C VAL A 272 8.03 -39.91 -2.36
N ALA A 273 7.32 -40.35 -3.41
CA ALA A 273 7.84 -40.53 -4.76
C ALA A 273 7.97 -39.22 -5.54
N VAL A 274 8.45 -38.15 -4.90
CA VAL A 274 8.72 -36.87 -5.60
C VAL A 274 10.20 -36.84 -5.97
N LYS A 275 10.51 -36.80 -7.27
CA LYS A 275 11.90 -36.65 -7.74
C LYS A 275 12.43 -35.30 -7.29
N VAL A 276 13.47 -35.32 -6.46
CA VAL A 276 14.14 -34.13 -5.90
C VAL A 276 14.56 -33.13 -6.99
N GLU A 277 14.85 -33.63 -8.20
CA GLU A 277 15.13 -32.85 -9.41
C GLU A 277 14.04 -31.79 -9.68
N TYR A 278 12.75 -32.13 -9.64
CA TYR A 278 11.68 -31.17 -9.93
C TYR A 278 11.52 -30.09 -8.85
N MET A 279 11.87 -30.39 -7.59
CA MET A 279 11.83 -29.41 -6.50
C MET A 279 12.93 -28.36 -6.57
N VAL A 280 14.09 -28.71 -7.14
CA VAL A 280 15.22 -27.77 -7.29
C VAL A 280 15.10 -27.01 -8.61
N PHE A 281 14.77 -27.69 -9.71
CA PHE A 281 14.67 -27.06 -11.03
C PHE A 281 13.42 -26.18 -11.20
N GLY A 282 12.29 -26.52 -10.56
CA GLY A 282 11.04 -25.75 -10.68
C GLY A 282 11.17 -24.27 -10.28
N PRO A 283 11.67 -23.95 -9.06
CA PRO A 283 11.87 -22.57 -8.62
C PRO A 283 12.90 -21.80 -9.45
N ILE A 284 13.93 -22.47 -9.96
CA ILE A 284 14.97 -21.87 -10.81
C ILE A 284 14.36 -21.46 -12.15
N VAL A 285 13.60 -22.36 -12.78
CA VAL A 285 12.92 -22.09 -14.06
C VAL A 285 11.84 -21.03 -13.89
N ALA A 286 11.06 -21.06 -12.81
CA ALA A 286 10.06 -20.04 -12.51
C ALA A 286 10.68 -18.66 -12.25
N GLY A 287 11.77 -18.58 -11.48
CA GLY A 287 12.51 -17.34 -11.23
C GLY A 287 13.10 -16.75 -12.52
N PHE A 288 13.60 -17.62 -13.41
CA PHE A 288 14.09 -17.22 -14.73
C PHE A 288 12.98 -16.67 -15.64
N LEU A 289 11.84 -17.37 -15.75
CA LEU A 289 10.70 -16.94 -16.56
C LEU A 289 10.07 -15.64 -16.05
N LEU A 290 9.84 -15.53 -14.74
CA LEU A 290 9.31 -14.32 -14.11
C LEU A 290 10.31 -13.15 -14.23
N GLY A 291 11.61 -13.44 -14.16
CA GLY A 291 12.67 -12.46 -14.40
C GLY A 291 12.56 -11.84 -15.79
N ILE A 292 12.39 -12.66 -16.83
CA ILE A 292 12.28 -12.20 -18.23
C ILE A 292 11.04 -11.32 -18.42
N LEU A 293 9.91 -11.71 -17.81
CA LEU A 293 8.64 -10.97 -17.87
C LEU A 293 8.71 -9.54 -17.27
N THR A 294 9.71 -9.25 -16.43
CA THR A 294 9.81 -7.96 -15.75
C THR A 294 10.42 -6.86 -16.65
N PHE A 295 11.07 -7.20 -17.77
CA PHE A 295 11.77 -6.26 -18.67
C PHE A 295 12.74 -5.27 -17.97
N ASN A 296 13.14 -5.58 -16.74
CA ASN A 296 14.02 -4.76 -15.90
C ASN A 296 15.18 -5.61 -15.41
N ILE A 297 16.41 -5.15 -15.64
CA ILE A 297 17.64 -5.88 -15.29
C ILE A 297 17.75 -6.16 -13.78
N TRP A 298 17.28 -5.24 -12.93
CA TRP A 298 17.31 -5.43 -11.47
C TRP A 298 16.25 -6.43 -11.01
N GLY A 299 15.07 -6.39 -11.63
CA GLY A 299 14.01 -7.38 -11.39
C GLY A 299 14.44 -8.79 -11.82
N PHE A 300 15.11 -8.90 -12.97
CA PHE A 300 15.65 -10.16 -13.47
C PHE A 300 16.68 -10.77 -12.51
N ILE A 301 17.69 -9.99 -12.08
CA ILE A 301 18.74 -10.48 -11.17
C ILE A 301 18.14 -10.90 -9.82
N LEU A 302 17.21 -10.12 -9.26
CA LEU A 302 16.56 -10.45 -7.99
C LEU A 302 15.75 -11.75 -8.08
N LEU A 303 14.96 -11.92 -9.14
CA LEU A 303 14.10 -13.11 -9.29
C LEU A 303 14.89 -14.38 -9.59
N VAL A 304 15.98 -14.30 -10.36
CA VAL A 304 16.86 -15.44 -10.64
C VAL A 304 17.64 -15.85 -9.39
N THR A 305 18.22 -14.89 -8.66
CA THR A 305 18.94 -15.16 -7.41
C THR A 305 17.99 -15.68 -6.32
N GLY A 306 16.77 -15.13 -6.23
CA GLY A 306 15.71 -15.63 -5.37
C GLY A 306 15.28 -17.05 -5.73
N GLY A 307 15.08 -17.35 -7.01
CA GLY A 307 14.73 -18.70 -7.50
C GLY A 307 15.81 -19.73 -7.17
N PHE A 308 17.08 -19.37 -7.31
CA PHE A 308 18.21 -20.23 -6.93
C PHE A 308 18.27 -20.46 -5.42
N TYR A 309 18.11 -19.41 -4.62
CA TYR A 309 18.10 -19.51 -3.16
C TYR A 309 16.95 -20.39 -2.65
N ILE A 310 15.74 -20.19 -3.21
CA ILE A 310 14.57 -20.99 -2.88
C ILE A 310 14.79 -22.45 -3.29
N GLY A 311 15.19 -22.71 -4.55
CA GLY A 311 15.45 -24.08 -5.03
C GLY A 311 16.50 -24.82 -4.21
N ALA A 312 17.52 -24.12 -3.70
CA ALA A 312 18.56 -24.67 -2.85
C ALA A 312 18.09 -24.99 -1.41
N ARG A 313 17.04 -24.32 -0.91
CA ARG A 313 16.54 -24.46 0.48
C ARG A 313 15.28 -25.32 0.59
N LEU A 314 14.51 -25.42 -0.50
CA LEU A 314 13.22 -26.11 -0.57
C LEU A 314 13.30 -27.60 -0.16
N PRO A 315 14.29 -28.40 -0.59
CA PRO A 315 14.37 -29.82 -0.25
C PRO A 315 14.54 -30.07 1.25
N GLU A 316 15.44 -29.33 1.90
CA GLU A 316 15.67 -29.42 3.34
C GLU A 316 14.42 -29.04 4.14
N TRP A 317 13.74 -27.98 3.70
CA TRP A 317 12.53 -27.49 4.36
C TRP A 317 11.37 -28.49 4.24
N VAL A 318 11.17 -29.06 3.05
CA VAL A 318 10.12 -30.06 2.81
C VAL A 318 10.42 -31.37 3.55
N LEU A 319 11.67 -31.84 3.56
CA LEU A 319 12.06 -33.01 4.37
C LEU A 319 11.80 -32.77 5.86
N GLY A 320 12.21 -31.61 6.37
CA GLY A 320 11.94 -31.20 7.74
C GLY A 320 10.44 -31.18 8.05
N TYR A 321 9.64 -30.62 7.14
CA TYR A 321 8.19 -30.55 7.27
C TYR A 321 7.52 -31.93 7.24
N VAL A 322 7.92 -32.82 6.33
CA VAL A 322 7.38 -34.19 6.24
C VAL A 322 7.76 -34.99 7.49
N ARG A 323 9.02 -34.91 7.96
CA ARG A 323 9.46 -35.53 9.23
C ARG A 323 8.64 -35.04 10.40
N TYR A 324 8.48 -33.72 10.53
CA TYR A 324 7.70 -33.11 11.60
C TYR A 324 6.23 -33.54 11.57
N ARG A 325 5.60 -33.54 10.39
CA ARG A 325 4.19 -33.93 10.23
C ARG A 325 3.96 -35.42 10.45
N ARG A 326 4.92 -36.28 10.10
CA ARG A 326 4.88 -37.73 10.41
C ARG A 326 5.08 -37.95 11.90
N GLY A 327 6.05 -37.27 12.53
CA GLY A 327 6.29 -37.30 13.98
C GLY A 327 5.06 -36.92 14.79
N LYS A 328 4.38 -35.81 14.44
CA LYS A 328 3.12 -35.41 15.08
C LYS A 328 2.00 -36.43 14.94
N ARG A 329 1.91 -37.12 13.80
CA ARG A 329 0.90 -38.18 13.61
C ARG A 329 1.20 -39.41 14.47
N VAL A 330 2.47 -39.79 14.59
CA VAL A 330 2.89 -40.86 15.51
C VAL A 330 2.58 -40.46 16.95
N GLU A 331 2.90 -39.24 17.35
CA GLU A 331 2.66 -38.73 18.71
C GLU A 331 1.17 -38.72 19.07
N GLY A 332 0.30 -38.32 18.14
CA GLY A 332 -1.16 -38.38 18.34
C GLY A 332 -1.71 -39.80 18.48
N GLN A 333 -1.07 -40.80 17.87
CA GLN A 333 -1.45 -42.23 17.98
C GLN A 333 -0.75 -42.95 19.14
N LEU A 334 0.27 -42.34 19.75
CA LEU A 334 1.12 -42.96 20.75
C LEU A 334 0.35 -43.29 22.03
N MET A 335 -0.62 -42.45 22.41
CA MET A 335 -1.50 -42.71 23.54
C MET A 335 -2.27 -44.02 23.37
N ASP A 336 -2.88 -44.22 22.20
CA ASP A 336 -3.66 -45.42 21.89
C ASP A 336 -2.77 -46.67 21.91
N ALA A 337 -1.54 -46.56 21.37
CA ALA A 337 -0.55 -47.63 21.46
C ALA A 337 -0.19 -47.97 22.91
N MET A 338 0.03 -46.99 23.77
CA MET A 338 0.36 -47.22 25.18
C MET A 338 -0.79 -47.84 25.96
N ILE A 339 -2.05 -47.46 25.68
CA ILE A 339 -3.24 -48.08 26.26
C ILE A 339 -3.33 -49.55 25.83
N LEU A 340 -3.14 -49.83 24.54
CA LEU A 340 -3.16 -51.20 24.01
C LEU A 340 -2.03 -52.05 24.62
N MET A 341 -0.82 -51.48 24.73
CA MET A 341 0.33 -52.11 25.39
C MET A 341 0.06 -52.41 26.87
N SER A 342 -0.49 -51.44 27.62
CA SER A 342 -0.83 -51.65 29.04
C SER A 342 -1.84 -52.80 29.19
N ASN A 343 -2.90 -52.81 28.38
CA ASN A 343 -3.91 -53.85 28.40
C ASN A 343 -3.35 -55.23 28.01
N ALA A 344 -2.48 -55.29 26.99
CA ALA A 344 -1.79 -56.50 26.57
C ALA A 344 -0.93 -57.07 27.71
N LEU A 345 -0.09 -56.23 28.34
CA LEU A 345 0.75 -56.64 29.46
C LEU A 345 -0.09 -57.05 30.70
N LYS A 346 -1.22 -56.38 30.96
CA LYS A 346 -2.18 -56.77 32.03
C LYS A 346 -2.80 -58.14 31.79
N SER A 347 -3.03 -58.50 30.53
CA SER A 347 -3.55 -59.82 30.15
C SER A 347 -2.49 -60.94 30.21
N GLY A 348 -1.25 -60.61 30.57
CA GLY A 348 -0.15 -61.56 30.70
C GLY A 348 0.67 -61.77 29.43
N LEU A 349 0.45 -60.97 28.38
CA LEU A 349 1.27 -61.00 27.17
C LEU A 349 2.65 -60.40 27.44
N ASP A 350 3.67 -60.90 26.73
CA ASP A 350 5.01 -60.29 26.76
C ASP A 350 5.05 -58.99 25.94
N ILE A 351 6.04 -58.13 26.19
CA ILE A 351 6.20 -56.84 25.51
C ILE A 351 6.28 -56.99 23.99
N VAL A 352 6.92 -58.05 23.49
CA VAL A 352 7.02 -58.30 22.04
C VAL A 352 5.64 -58.59 21.46
N GLN A 353 4.83 -59.41 22.13
CA GLN A 353 3.44 -59.70 21.72
C GLN A 353 2.54 -58.46 21.82
N GLY A 354 2.78 -57.59 22.80
CA GLY A 354 2.14 -56.28 22.87
C GLY A 354 2.45 -55.42 21.65
N PHE A 355 3.71 -55.39 21.20
CA PHE A 355 4.11 -54.65 20.00
C PHE A 355 3.42 -55.21 18.74
N GLU A 356 3.21 -56.53 18.67
CA GLU A 356 2.47 -57.17 17.56
C GLU A 356 1.00 -56.74 17.54
N LEU A 357 0.36 -56.60 18.70
CA LEU A 357 -1.00 -56.05 18.81
C LEU A 357 -1.06 -54.60 18.31
N VAL A 358 -0.09 -53.76 18.67
CA VAL A 358 -0.02 -52.36 18.20
C VAL A 358 0.17 -52.31 16.68
N GLN A 359 1.04 -53.15 16.13
CA GLN A 359 1.24 -53.25 14.68
C GLN A 359 -0.04 -53.66 13.95
N ARG A 360 -0.82 -54.58 14.52
CA ARG A 360 -2.01 -55.14 13.87
C ARG A 360 -3.24 -54.25 14.00
N ASP A 361 -3.45 -53.65 15.17
CA ASP A 361 -4.72 -53.02 15.53
C ASP A 361 -4.72 -51.50 15.32
N LEU A 362 -3.54 -50.85 15.19
CA LEU A 362 -3.45 -49.42 14.89
C LEU A 362 -3.18 -49.13 13.41
N VAL A 363 -3.59 -47.94 12.97
CA VAL A 363 -3.39 -47.48 11.59
C VAL A 363 -1.99 -46.85 11.40
N PRO A 364 -1.45 -46.83 10.16
CA PRO A 364 -0.20 -46.13 9.87
C PRO A 364 -0.28 -44.63 10.26
N PRO A 365 0.83 -43.98 10.68
CA PRO A 365 2.22 -44.43 10.65
C PRO A 365 2.72 -45.22 11.88
N ILE A 366 1.99 -45.27 13.00
CA ILE A 366 2.52 -45.91 14.22
C ILE A 366 2.70 -47.42 14.06
N SER A 367 1.77 -48.10 13.38
CA SER A 367 1.85 -49.55 13.15
C SER A 367 3.05 -49.94 12.29
N GLU A 368 3.42 -49.12 11.31
CA GLU A 368 4.62 -49.33 10.49
C GLU A 368 5.91 -49.27 11.34
N GLU A 369 5.98 -48.33 12.29
CA GLU A 369 7.18 -48.13 13.09
C GLU A 369 7.37 -49.23 14.14
N PHE A 370 6.28 -49.63 14.80
CA PHE A 370 6.28 -50.79 15.71
C PHE A 370 6.56 -52.10 14.93
N GLY A 371 6.00 -52.24 13.73
CA GLY A 371 6.30 -53.36 12.83
C GLY A 371 7.77 -53.38 12.38
N LEU A 372 8.39 -52.22 12.18
CA LEU A 372 9.81 -52.13 11.84
C LEU A 372 10.70 -52.55 13.02
N VAL A 373 10.31 -52.22 14.25
CA VAL A 373 10.98 -52.69 15.47
C VAL A 373 10.92 -54.22 15.55
N LEU A 374 9.72 -54.80 15.37
CA LEU A 374 9.53 -56.26 15.36
C LEU A 374 10.32 -56.95 14.26
N LYS A 375 10.34 -56.36 13.05
CA LYS A 375 11.14 -56.85 11.94
C LYS A 375 12.64 -56.85 12.28
N ASN A 376 13.18 -55.75 12.80
CA ASN A 376 14.59 -55.67 13.18
C ASN A 376 14.94 -56.64 14.32
N TYR A 377 14.02 -56.83 15.26
CA TYR A 377 14.15 -57.82 16.34
C TYR A 377 14.18 -59.25 15.80
N SER A 378 13.28 -59.60 14.88
CA SER A 378 13.24 -60.91 14.22
C SER A 378 14.50 -61.21 13.38
N LEU A 379 15.15 -60.16 12.87
CA LEU A 379 16.42 -60.22 12.14
C LEU A 379 17.65 -60.32 13.06
N GLY A 380 17.45 -60.47 14.38
CA GLY A 380 18.52 -60.68 15.36
C GLY A 380 19.10 -59.41 15.99
N THR A 381 18.53 -58.23 15.70
CA THR A 381 18.90 -56.99 16.42
C THR A 381 18.35 -57.05 17.83
N SER A 382 19.12 -56.62 18.84
CA SER A 382 18.57 -56.53 20.20
C SER A 382 17.36 -55.59 20.24
N PHE A 383 16.35 -55.95 21.02
CA PHE A 383 15.12 -55.16 21.13
C PHE A 383 15.40 -53.70 21.53
N ASP A 384 16.37 -53.48 22.42
CA ASP A 384 16.76 -52.13 22.85
C ASP A 384 17.36 -51.30 21.71
N LYS A 385 18.20 -51.91 20.86
CA LYS A 385 18.75 -51.25 19.66
C LYS A 385 17.66 -50.99 18.61
N ALA A 386 16.71 -51.92 18.46
CA ALA A 386 15.59 -51.74 17.54
C ALA A 386 14.70 -50.56 17.96
N LEU A 387 14.45 -50.40 19.27
CA LEU A 387 13.75 -49.24 19.84
C LEU A 387 14.53 -47.94 19.69
N GLN A 388 15.84 -47.92 19.96
CA GLN A 388 16.67 -46.73 19.71
C GLN A 388 16.63 -46.30 18.24
N GLY A 389 16.64 -47.25 17.30
CA GLY A 389 16.46 -46.94 15.89
C GLY A 389 15.10 -46.32 15.57
N MET A 390 14.04 -46.63 16.34
CA MET A 390 12.74 -45.98 16.23
C MET A 390 12.77 -44.54 16.78
N GLU A 391 13.47 -44.31 17.91
CA GLU A 391 13.70 -42.99 18.49
C GLU A 391 14.43 -42.05 17.51
N GLU A 392 15.49 -42.54 16.85
CA GLU A 392 16.27 -41.73 15.90
C GLU A 392 15.46 -41.33 14.65
N ARG A 393 14.52 -42.18 14.21
CA ARG A 393 13.68 -41.90 13.04
C ARG A 393 12.52 -40.95 13.35
N ILE A 394 11.95 -41.06 14.54
CA ILE A 394 10.75 -40.35 14.94
C ILE A 394 11.14 -39.32 16.00
N ALA A 395 11.26 -38.07 15.56
CA ALA A 395 11.55 -36.94 16.45
C ALA A 395 10.33 -36.55 17.31
N SER A 396 9.83 -37.47 18.15
CA SER A 396 8.80 -37.22 19.17
C SER A 396 9.41 -37.34 20.57
N ARG A 397 9.15 -36.31 21.38
CA ARG A 397 9.66 -36.22 22.75
C ARG A 397 9.02 -37.30 23.63
N LEU A 398 7.71 -37.50 23.49
CA LEU A 398 6.96 -38.49 24.26
C LEU A 398 7.39 -39.92 23.93
N LEU A 399 7.61 -40.22 22.64
CA LEU A 399 8.11 -41.53 22.22
C LEU A 399 9.50 -41.82 22.80
N SER A 400 10.42 -40.85 22.76
CA SER A 400 11.75 -40.96 23.37
C SER A 400 11.66 -41.28 24.87
N TYR A 401 10.76 -40.60 25.60
CA TYR A 401 10.54 -40.89 27.02
C TYR A 401 10.02 -42.30 27.26
N MET A 402 9.05 -42.76 26.46
CA MET A 402 8.53 -44.12 26.53
C MET A 402 9.62 -45.16 26.26
N ILE A 403 10.40 -45.00 25.18
CA ILE A 403 11.48 -45.92 24.81
C ILE A 403 12.53 -46.03 25.93
N LYS A 404 12.97 -44.90 26.48
CA LYS A 404 13.92 -44.86 27.59
C LYS A 404 13.37 -45.55 28.83
N ALA A 405 12.11 -45.29 29.18
CA ALA A 405 11.46 -45.93 30.31
C ALA A 405 11.35 -47.45 30.13
N VAL A 406 11.00 -47.92 28.93
CA VAL A 406 10.94 -49.35 28.59
C VAL A 406 12.31 -50.01 28.69
N ILE A 407 13.36 -49.41 28.11
CA ILE A 407 14.72 -49.95 28.16
C ILE A 407 15.21 -50.07 29.61
N ILE A 408 15.04 -49.01 30.41
CA ILE A 408 15.42 -49.00 31.83
C ILE A 408 14.66 -50.08 32.59
N GLN A 409 13.34 -50.11 32.47
CA GLN A 409 12.50 -51.05 33.23
C GLN A 409 12.81 -52.51 32.87
N ARG A 410 13.12 -52.79 31.60
CA ARG A 410 13.50 -54.12 31.13
C ARG A 410 14.87 -54.54 31.64
N SER A 411 15.84 -53.62 31.72
CA SER A 411 17.17 -53.90 32.28
C SER A 411 17.17 -54.18 33.79
N VAL A 412 16.24 -53.56 34.53
CA VAL A 412 16.11 -53.70 35.99
C VAL A 412 15.11 -54.80 36.38
N GLY A 413 14.38 -55.38 35.41
CA GLY A 413 13.38 -56.43 35.63
C GLY A 413 12.11 -55.93 36.32
N GLY A 414 11.77 -54.65 36.15
CA GLY A 414 10.62 -54.04 36.79
C GLY A 414 9.29 -54.31 36.07
N ASN A 415 8.18 -53.95 36.71
CA ASN A 415 6.84 -54.11 36.14
C ASN A 415 6.58 -53.06 35.04
N LEU A 416 6.57 -53.50 33.78
CA LEU A 416 6.31 -52.65 32.60
C LEU A 416 4.87 -52.11 32.59
N THR A 417 3.90 -52.88 33.07
CA THR A 417 2.49 -52.48 33.16
C THR A 417 2.33 -51.19 33.97
N LYS A 418 3.01 -51.08 35.12
CA LYS A 418 2.98 -49.86 35.95
C LYS A 418 3.62 -48.64 35.25
N ILE A 419 4.61 -48.86 34.39
CA ILE A 419 5.25 -47.78 33.64
C ILE A 419 4.31 -47.27 32.54
N PHE A 420 3.69 -48.16 31.77
CA PHE A 420 2.71 -47.76 30.75
C PHE A 420 1.51 -47.04 31.36
N ASP A 421 0.96 -47.51 32.50
CA ASP A 421 -0.13 -46.81 33.19
C ASP A 421 0.25 -45.39 33.65
N ARG A 422 1.44 -45.22 34.24
CA ARG A 422 1.94 -43.90 34.65
C ARG A 422 2.15 -42.97 33.46
N ILE A 423 2.66 -43.48 32.34
CA ILE A 423 2.84 -42.66 31.13
C ILE A 423 1.47 -42.25 30.58
N VAL A 424 0.49 -43.16 30.53
CA VAL A 424 -0.88 -42.84 30.08
C VAL A 424 -1.54 -41.78 30.96
N GLU A 425 -1.41 -41.88 32.29
CA GLU A 425 -1.92 -40.87 33.23
C GLU A 425 -1.26 -39.51 33.01
N ASN A 426 0.08 -39.46 32.97
CA ASN A 426 0.84 -38.23 32.76
C ASN A 426 0.48 -37.54 31.43
N VAL A 427 0.39 -38.30 30.33
CA VAL A 427 0.07 -37.74 29.01
C VAL A 427 -1.38 -37.24 28.97
N ARG A 428 -2.30 -37.90 29.68
CA ARG A 428 -3.70 -37.45 29.75
C ARG A 428 -3.85 -36.17 30.57
N GLU A 429 -3.02 -35.96 31.58
CA GLU A 429 -2.94 -34.70 32.32
C GLU A 429 -2.27 -33.60 31.49
N GLU A 430 -1.18 -33.91 30.79
CA GLU A 430 -0.45 -33.00 29.91
C GLU A 430 -1.32 -32.55 28.73
N GLY A 431 -2.07 -33.45 28.10
CA GLY A 431 -2.99 -33.11 27.00
C GLY A 431 -4.12 -32.16 27.40
N LYS A 432 -4.65 -32.27 28.63
CA LYS A 432 -5.66 -31.33 29.14
C LYS A 432 -5.08 -29.94 29.40
N LEU A 433 -3.82 -29.86 29.81
CA LEU A 433 -3.11 -28.59 29.99
C LEU A 433 -2.75 -27.98 28.63
N GLU A 434 -2.34 -28.81 27.67
CA GLU A 434 -1.99 -28.39 26.32
C GLU A 434 -3.23 -27.89 25.56
N GLU A 435 -4.39 -28.55 25.65
CA GLU A 435 -5.65 -28.05 25.07
C GLU A 435 -6.04 -26.70 25.65
N LYS A 436 -5.94 -26.52 26.97
CA LYS A 436 -6.23 -25.23 27.62
C LYS A 436 -5.23 -24.16 27.20
N ALA A 437 -3.95 -24.48 27.13
CA ALA A 437 -2.91 -23.56 26.68
C ALA A 437 -3.08 -23.20 25.19
N GLN A 438 -3.41 -24.17 24.33
CA GLN A 438 -3.69 -23.96 22.91
C GLN A 438 -4.94 -23.09 22.71
N ALA A 439 -6.02 -23.32 23.47
CA ALA A 439 -7.22 -22.49 23.41
C ALA A 439 -6.94 -21.04 23.82
N LEU A 440 -6.21 -20.83 24.92
CA LEU A 440 -5.84 -19.49 25.40
C LEU A 440 -4.86 -18.77 24.46
N THR A 441 -3.87 -19.49 23.92
CA THR A 441 -2.88 -18.92 22.98
C THR A 441 -3.47 -18.70 21.58
N ALA A 442 -4.46 -19.50 21.15
CA ALA A 442 -5.14 -19.30 19.87
C ALA A 442 -5.87 -17.94 19.83
N GLN A 443 -6.55 -17.57 20.92
CA GLN A 443 -7.20 -16.26 21.03
C GLN A 443 -6.17 -15.11 20.93
N GLN A 444 -5.05 -15.20 21.65
CA GLN A 444 -3.98 -14.21 21.59
C GLN A 444 -3.30 -14.13 20.21
N ARG A 445 -3.16 -15.28 19.51
CA ARG A 445 -2.63 -15.33 18.14
C ARG A 445 -3.56 -14.63 17.16
N ILE A 446 -4.87 -14.83 17.26
CA ILE A 446 -5.83 -14.14 16.39
C ILE A 446 -5.79 -12.62 16.66
N GLN A 447 -5.80 -12.21 17.93
CA GLN A 447 -5.75 -10.80 18.30
C GLN A 447 -4.45 -10.12 17.82
N SER A 448 -3.31 -10.80 17.94
CA SER A 448 -2.03 -10.28 17.46
C SER A 448 -1.95 -10.15 15.95
N VAL A 449 -2.51 -11.10 15.20
CA VAL A 449 -2.61 -11.00 13.74
C VAL A 449 -3.48 -9.81 13.33
N VAL A 450 -4.62 -9.62 13.97
CA VAL A 450 -5.52 -8.47 13.68
C VAL A 450 -4.83 -7.14 13.96
N VAL A 451 -4.19 -6.99 15.13
CA VAL A 451 -3.49 -5.76 15.51
C VAL A 451 -2.27 -5.50 14.62
N GLY A 452 -1.53 -6.56 14.24
CA GLY A 452 -0.39 -6.45 13.34
C GLY A 452 -0.77 -6.09 11.89
N PHE A 453 -1.98 -6.47 11.45
CA PHE A 453 -2.48 -6.20 10.11
C PHE A 453 -3.15 -4.82 9.98
N MET A 454 -3.71 -4.29 11.05
CA MET A 454 -4.49 -3.04 11.06
C MET A 454 -3.78 -1.84 10.41
N PRO A 455 -2.48 -1.56 10.66
CA PRO A 455 -1.79 -0.41 10.05
C PRO A 455 -1.68 -0.53 8.53
N TRP A 456 -1.46 -1.74 8.02
CA TRP A 456 -1.37 -2.02 6.59
C TRP A 456 -2.72 -1.88 5.91
N ALA A 457 -3.79 -2.41 6.54
CA ALA A 457 -5.15 -2.24 6.07
C ALA A 457 -5.52 -0.76 5.96
N MET A 458 -5.18 0.04 6.98
CA MET A 458 -5.47 1.48 7.00
C MET A 458 -4.66 2.24 5.94
N LEU A 459 -3.40 1.85 5.71
CA LEU A 459 -2.57 2.42 4.65
C LEU A 459 -3.18 2.17 3.26
N VAL A 460 -3.61 0.94 2.99
CA VAL A 460 -4.27 0.58 1.72
C VAL A 460 -5.58 1.34 1.56
N LEU A 461 -6.37 1.46 2.63
CA LEU A 461 -7.65 2.17 2.61
C LEU A 461 -7.43 3.67 2.34
N MET A 462 -6.45 4.31 2.98
CA MET A 462 -6.08 5.70 2.70
C MET A 462 -5.59 5.88 1.26
N TRP A 463 -4.83 4.92 0.72
CA TRP A 463 -4.37 4.95 -0.66
C TRP A 463 -5.53 4.86 -1.67
N LEU A 464 -6.58 4.08 -1.36
CA LEU A 464 -7.78 3.96 -2.20
C LEU A 464 -8.63 5.23 -2.19
N PHE A 465 -8.80 5.86 -1.03
CA PHE A 465 -9.66 7.04 -0.89
C PHE A 465 -8.97 8.36 -1.29
N GLN A 466 -7.65 8.50 -1.06
CA GLN A 466 -6.90 9.74 -1.32
C GLN A 466 -5.50 9.45 -1.91
N PRO A 467 -5.40 8.91 -3.15
CA PRO A 467 -4.13 8.49 -3.74
C PRO A 467 -3.14 9.65 -3.95
N GLU A 468 -3.62 10.83 -4.33
CA GLU A 468 -2.78 12.00 -4.61
C GLU A 468 -2.07 12.54 -3.36
N VAL A 469 -2.78 12.57 -2.22
CA VAL A 469 -2.24 13.01 -0.92
C VAL A 469 -1.21 12.01 -0.40
N MET A 470 -1.50 10.71 -0.52
CA MET A 470 -0.57 9.65 -0.11
C MET A 470 0.71 9.65 -0.95
N ALA A 471 0.60 9.78 -2.27
CA ALA A 471 1.78 9.88 -3.15
C ALA A 471 2.64 11.10 -2.78
N ALA A 472 2.03 12.28 -2.63
CA ALA A 472 2.76 13.49 -2.24
C ALA A 472 3.46 13.35 -0.87
N TYR A 473 2.86 12.63 0.09
CA TYR A 473 3.45 12.40 1.41
C TYR A 473 4.62 11.42 1.35
N TYR A 474 4.43 10.22 0.79
CA TYR A 474 5.41 9.14 0.85
C TYR A 474 6.65 9.37 -0.02
N PHE A 475 6.57 10.21 -1.07
CA PHE A 475 7.74 10.60 -1.87
C PHE A 475 8.55 11.77 -1.27
N THR A 476 8.15 12.31 -0.10
CA THR A 476 8.97 13.30 0.61
C THR A 476 9.95 12.63 1.59
N PRO A 477 11.13 13.23 1.85
CA PRO A 477 12.08 12.69 2.83
C PRO A 477 11.49 12.48 4.22
N LEU A 478 10.51 13.32 4.60
CA LEU A 478 9.83 13.27 5.87
C LEU A 478 8.84 12.09 5.93
N GLY A 479 8.13 11.80 4.84
CA GLY A 479 7.25 10.63 4.73
C GLY A 479 8.00 9.30 4.70
N VAL A 480 9.20 9.25 4.09
CA VAL A 480 10.05 8.05 4.16
C VAL A 480 10.57 7.83 5.58
N LEU A 481 10.98 8.90 6.29
CA LEU A 481 11.44 8.81 7.68
C LEU A 481 10.33 8.27 8.62
N THR A 482 9.10 8.76 8.48
CA THR A 482 7.97 8.29 9.30
C THR A 482 7.62 6.83 8.98
N LEU A 483 7.66 6.42 7.71
CA LEU A 483 7.50 5.01 7.34
C LEU A 483 8.56 4.10 7.97
N VAL A 484 9.83 4.49 7.89
CA VAL A 484 10.92 3.73 8.51
C VAL A 484 10.74 3.64 10.02
N PHE A 485 10.35 4.74 10.66
CA PHE A 485 10.06 4.78 12.10
C PHE A 485 8.90 3.85 12.48
N CYS A 486 7.79 3.89 11.73
CA CYS A 486 6.63 3.01 11.93
C CYS A 486 6.98 1.53 11.70
N ALA A 487 7.73 1.22 10.63
CA ALA A 487 8.17 -0.15 10.35
C ALA A 487 9.09 -0.68 11.46
N PHE A 488 10.01 0.15 11.95
CA PHE A 488 10.86 -0.19 13.09
C PHE A 488 10.03 -0.47 14.35
N TRP A 489 9.04 0.37 14.67
CA TRP A 489 8.20 0.13 15.86
C TRP A 489 7.28 -1.09 15.70
N MET A 490 6.75 -1.33 14.50
CA MET A 490 5.97 -2.54 14.19
C MET A 490 6.80 -3.80 14.34
N THR A 491 8.05 -3.82 13.88
CA THR A 491 8.92 -4.99 14.04
C THR A 491 9.24 -5.27 15.50
N ILE A 492 9.48 -4.24 16.32
CA ILE A 492 9.66 -4.39 17.77
C ILE A 492 8.38 -4.94 18.41
N GLY A 493 7.22 -4.35 18.12
CA GLY A 493 5.93 -4.77 18.67
C GLY A 493 5.61 -6.23 18.31
N MET A 494 5.80 -6.61 17.05
CA MET A 494 5.63 -8.00 16.60
C MET A 494 6.60 -8.95 17.30
N GLY A 495 7.84 -8.51 17.56
CA GLY A 495 8.84 -9.26 18.31
C GLY A 495 8.43 -9.53 19.76
N ILE A 496 7.86 -8.53 20.45
CA ILE A 496 7.35 -8.67 21.82
C ILE A 496 6.15 -9.62 21.86
N VAL A 497 5.20 -9.45 20.93
CA VAL A 497 4.03 -10.30 20.83
C VAL A 497 4.39 -11.76 20.52
N ARG A 498 5.39 -11.98 19.66
CA ARG A 498 5.90 -13.33 19.38
C ARG A 498 6.53 -13.98 20.62
N LYS A 499 7.24 -13.21 21.46
CA LYS A 499 7.77 -13.72 22.74
C LYS A 499 6.67 -14.05 23.74
N LEU A 500 5.61 -13.22 23.83
CA LEU A 500 4.46 -13.50 24.69
C LEU A 500 3.69 -14.76 24.24
N ALA A 501 3.65 -15.03 22.93
CA ALA A 501 2.99 -16.19 22.36
C ALA A 501 3.80 -17.50 22.44
N ASP A 502 5.08 -17.42 22.81
CA ASP A 502 6.00 -18.58 22.93
C ASP A 502 6.23 -19.00 24.39
N ILE A 503 5.37 -18.56 25.30
CA ILE A 503 5.35 -19.09 26.67
C ILE A 503 4.85 -20.53 26.59
N GLN A 504 5.80 -21.45 26.47
CA GLN A 504 5.61 -22.88 26.63
C GLN A 504 5.30 -23.14 28.11
N VAL A 505 4.19 -23.83 28.37
CA VAL A 505 3.87 -24.37 29.70
C VAL A 505 4.82 -25.51 30.02
#